data_AF-G8X6B8-F1
#
_entry.id   AF-G8X6B8-F1
#
_cell.length_a   1.000
_cell.length_b   1.000
_cell.length_c   1.000
_cell.angle_alpha   90.00
_cell.angle_beta   90.00
_cell.angle_gamma   90.00
#
_symmetry.space_group_name_H-M   'P 1'
#
loop_
_entity.id
_entity.type
_entity.pdbx_description
1 polymer ?
#
loop_
_entity_poly.entity_id
_entity_poly.type
_entity_poly.pdbx_seq_one_letter_code
_entity_poly.pdbx_strand_id
1 'polypeptide(L)'
;MRNTKQHISNNKLGFFLFIIFYFVSHSWAQFDIPKRPVFQTSVYDYAKVLSDNEKELLEEKLIKYSDSTTTQIVFISIETLKGENIGLLAPRWAHTWGIGQAQEDNGVILLLAKKERKIWISPGYGVEDRLTAGITGEIVRDYIVPEFKKGNYYAGLDQGVDAIIKALKGKFKGERKKKDNGADIEGVLLFIFLIIIILIIIFKNKGNGNNRGGGGGLDLVDIIILSRMGRGGSSWSSGGSWGDDGGFGGGFGGGGFSGGGAGGDW
;
A
#
# COMPACT_ATOMS: atom_id res chain seq x y z
N MET A 1 2.29 51.26 36.02
CA MET A 1 2.33 49.88 35.52
C MET A 1 0.90 49.34 35.46
N ARG A 2 0.28 49.27 34.27
CA ARG A 2 -1.08 48.71 34.12
C ARG A 2 -0.95 47.21 33.87
N ASN A 3 -1.36 46.41 34.86
CA ASN A 3 -1.46 44.96 34.77
C ASN A 3 -2.73 44.62 33.96
N THR A 4 -2.59 44.41 32.66
CA THR A 4 -3.65 43.91 31.80
C THR A 4 -3.80 42.40 32.04
N LYS A 5 -4.66 42.00 32.97
CA LYS A 5 -5.09 40.60 33.09
C LYS A 5 -5.89 40.26 31.83
N GLN A 6 -5.27 39.49 30.92
CA GLN A 6 -5.96 38.92 29.77
C GLN A 6 -7.05 37.95 30.27
N HIS A 7 -8.30 38.38 30.22
CA HIS A 7 -9.46 37.50 30.41
C HIS A 7 -9.59 36.61 29.18
N ILE A 8 -9.12 35.37 29.28
CA ILE A 8 -9.41 34.33 28.30
C ILE A 8 -10.91 34.02 28.44
N SER A 9 -11.70 34.23 27.38
CA SER A 9 -13.14 33.95 27.41
C SER A 9 -13.40 32.45 27.51
N ASN A 10 -14.41 32.03 28.28
CA ASN A 10 -14.77 30.63 28.53
C ASN A 10 -14.96 29.81 27.24
N ASN A 11 -15.36 30.46 26.14
CA ASN A 11 -15.53 29.82 24.82
C ASN A 11 -14.18 29.44 24.17
N LYS A 12 -13.12 30.21 24.41
CA LYS A 12 -11.76 29.87 23.93
C LYS A 12 -11.17 28.70 24.70
N LEU A 13 -11.45 28.63 26.01
CA LEU A 13 -11.05 27.49 26.84
C LEU A 13 -11.78 26.20 26.44
N GLY A 14 -13.09 26.28 26.17
CA GLY A 14 -13.88 25.15 25.67
C GLY A 14 -13.42 24.65 24.29
N PHE A 15 -13.11 25.57 23.37
CA PHE A 15 -12.57 25.22 22.04
C PHE A 15 -11.19 24.57 22.14
N PHE A 16 -10.32 25.08 23.01
CA PHE A 16 -8.99 24.50 23.25
C PHE A 16 -9.08 23.09 23.87
N LEU A 17 -9.98 22.89 24.84
CA LEU A 17 -10.25 21.57 25.41
C LEU A 17 -10.86 20.60 24.39
N PHE A 18 -11.72 21.08 23.49
CA PHE A 18 -12.28 20.27 22.41
C PHE A 18 -11.20 19.83 21.40
N ILE A 19 -10.26 20.71 21.05
CA ILE A 19 -9.11 20.37 20.21
C ILE A 19 -8.23 19.32 20.90
N ILE A 20 -7.92 19.49 22.18
CA ILE A 20 -7.13 18.50 22.94
C ILE A 20 -7.86 17.15 22.99
N PHE A 21 -9.17 17.14 23.26
CA PHE A 21 -9.95 15.91 23.28
C PHE A 21 -9.99 15.21 21.91
N TYR A 22 -10.09 15.98 20.83
CA TYR A 22 -10.03 15.47 19.45
C TYR A 22 -8.65 14.85 19.13
N PHE A 23 -7.56 15.44 19.60
CA PHE A 23 -6.21 14.89 19.42
C PHE A 23 -5.94 13.64 20.28
N VAL A 24 -6.45 13.58 21.51
CA VAL A 24 -6.31 12.39 22.39
C VAL A 24 -7.09 11.18 21.85
N SER A 25 -8.18 11.43 21.13
CA SER A 25 -9.01 10.39 20.50
C SER A 25 -8.31 9.65 19.35
N HIS A 26 -7.24 10.23 18.78
CA HIS A 26 -6.44 9.61 17.72
C HIS A 26 -5.19 8.94 18.30
N SER A 27 -5.37 8.15 19.36
CA SER A 27 -4.33 7.20 19.78
C SER A 27 -4.22 6.14 18.70
N TRP A 28 -3.18 6.22 17.86
CA TRP A 28 -2.85 5.19 16.89
C TRP A 28 -2.55 3.91 17.68
N ALA A 29 -3.47 2.96 17.66
CA ALA A 29 -3.25 1.66 18.27
C ALA A 29 -2.15 0.94 17.49
N GLN A 30 -0.92 1.00 18.00
CA GLN A 30 0.20 0.25 17.45
C GLN A 30 -0.03 -1.24 17.72
N PHE A 31 0.14 -2.08 16.69
CA PHE A 31 0.08 -3.52 16.85
C PHE A 31 1.24 -3.99 17.73
N ASP A 32 0.90 -4.73 18.78
CA ASP A 32 1.87 -5.32 19.70
C ASP A 32 2.44 -6.61 19.10
N ILE A 33 3.72 -6.57 18.74
CA ILE A 33 4.42 -7.69 18.10
C ILE A 33 4.77 -8.70 19.21
N PRO A 34 4.32 -9.96 19.10
CA PRO A 34 4.67 -10.98 20.08
C PRO A 34 6.17 -11.21 20.13
N LYS A 35 6.67 -11.68 21.28
CA LYS A 35 8.08 -12.06 21.43
C LYS A 35 8.45 -13.15 20.43
N ARG A 36 9.67 -13.07 19.88
CA ARG A 36 10.22 -14.10 18.98
C ARG A 36 10.17 -15.46 19.68
N PRO A 37 9.53 -16.48 19.08
CA PRO A 37 9.50 -17.83 19.64
C PRO A 37 10.91 -18.42 19.75
N VAL A 38 11.13 -19.24 20.79
CA VAL A 38 12.41 -19.91 21.02
C VAL A 38 12.70 -20.92 19.90
N PHE A 39 11.65 -21.65 19.49
CA PHE A 39 11.70 -22.56 18.36
C PHE A 39 11.16 -21.87 17.10
N GLN A 40 11.94 -21.87 16.03
CA GLN A 40 11.61 -21.16 14.80
C GLN A 40 11.30 -22.17 13.70
N THR A 41 10.05 -22.18 13.27
CA THR A 41 9.54 -23.10 12.23
C THR A 41 9.32 -22.42 10.88
N SER A 42 9.62 -21.12 10.79
CA SER A 42 9.34 -20.28 9.62
C SER A 42 7.86 -20.01 9.32
N VAL A 43 6.90 -20.62 10.02
CA VAL A 43 5.46 -20.38 9.84
C VAL A 43 4.78 -20.14 11.18
N TYR A 44 4.12 -18.99 11.31
CA TYR A 44 3.42 -18.58 12.53
C TYR A 44 1.97 -18.23 12.22
N ASP A 45 1.09 -19.23 12.27
CA ASP A 45 -0.33 -19.10 11.89
C ASP A 45 -1.22 -18.71 13.09
N TYR A 46 -1.23 -17.44 13.50
CA TYR A 46 -2.09 -16.98 14.61
C TYR A 46 -3.56 -16.81 14.20
N ALA A 47 -3.84 -16.69 12.91
CA ALA A 47 -5.18 -16.51 12.33
C ALA A 47 -5.90 -17.85 12.02
N LYS A 48 -5.19 -18.98 12.17
CA LYS A 48 -5.65 -20.34 11.84
C LYS A 48 -6.20 -20.41 10.42
N VAL A 49 -5.44 -19.90 9.46
CA VAL A 49 -5.81 -19.94 8.03
C VAL A 49 -5.35 -21.22 7.34
N LEU A 50 -4.47 -21.99 7.98
CA LEU A 50 -3.97 -23.28 7.50
C LEU A 50 -4.47 -24.41 8.41
N SER A 51 -4.70 -25.58 7.82
CA SER A 51 -4.77 -26.84 8.57
C SER A 51 -3.38 -27.25 9.07
N ASP A 52 -3.32 -28.15 10.05
CA ASP A 52 -2.05 -28.62 10.62
C ASP A 52 -1.13 -29.24 9.56
N ASN A 53 -1.69 -30.00 8.61
CA ASN A 53 -0.95 -30.61 7.51
C ASN A 53 -0.43 -29.55 6.50
N GLU A 54 -1.25 -28.57 6.14
CA GLU A 54 -0.83 -27.47 5.26
C GLU A 54 0.27 -26.62 5.89
N LYS A 55 0.16 -26.37 7.20
CA LYS A 55 1.18 -25.68 7.97
C LYS A 55 2.50 -26.45 7.91
N GLU A 56 2.49 -27.75 8.21
CA GLU A 56 3.70 -28.59 8.20
C GLU A 56 4.36 -28.64 6.81
N LEU A 57 3.58 -28.78 5.74
CA LEU A 57 4.09 -28.77 4.37
C LEU A 57 4.74 -27.43 4.01
N LEU A 58 4.12 -26.31 4.42
CA LEU A 58 4.68 -24.98 4.18
C LEU A 58 5.96 -24.77 4.99
N GLU A 59 5.97 -25.18 6.27
CA GLU A 59 7.15 -25.13 7.14
C GLU A 59 8.32 -25.91 6.54
N GLU A 60 8.08 -27.15 6.14
CA GLU A 60 9.10 -28.02 5.54
C GLU A 60 9.68 -27.38 4.26
N LYS A 61 8.83 -26.80 3.41
CA LYS A 61 9.28 -26.10 2.19
C LYS A 61 10.18 -24.91 2.52
N LEU A 62 9.78 -24.07 3.47
CA LEU A 62 10.55 -22.87 3.85
C LEU A 62 11.87 -23.24 4.51
N ILE A 63 11.88 -24.25 5.38
CA ILE A 63 13.10 -24.77 6.03
C ILE A 63 14.05 -25.34 4.99
N LYS A 64 13.59 -26.23 4.10
CA LYS A 64 14.44 -26.79 3.02
C LYS A 64 15.07 -25.71 2.15
N TYR A 65 14.33 -24.64 1.85
CA TYR A 65 14.90 -23.51 1.11
C TYR A 65 15.94 -22.74 1.93
N SER A 66 15.66 -22.48 3.20
CA SER A 66 16.59 -21.81 4.11
C SER A 66 17.85 -22.64 4.38
N ASP A 67 17.79 -23.97 4.36
CA ASP A 67 18.95 -24.86 4.55
C ASP A 67 19.84 -24.93 3.31
N SER A 68 19.24 -24.80 2.12
CA SER A 68 19.96 -24.84 0.83
C SER A 68 20.50 -23.48 0.39
N THR A 69 20.16 -22.41 1.11
CA THR A 69 20.57 -21.03 0.81
C THR A 69 20.97 -20.32 2.09
N THR A 70 21.32 -19.04 2.03
CA THR A 70 21.48 -18.22 3.25
C THR A 70 20.19 -17.45 3.58
N THR A 71 19.17 -17.50 2.72
CA THR A 71 17.95 -16.69 2.79
C THR A 71 16.94 -17.30 3.76
N GLN A 72 16.41 -16.48 4.67
CA GLN A 72 15.35 -16.88 5.58
C GLN A 72 14.00 -16.34 5.11
N ILE A 73 13.03 -17.21 4.84
CA ILE A 73 11.66 -16.82 4.49
C ILE A 73 10.73 -17.20 5.64
N VAL A 74 9.92 -16.25 6.12
CA VAL A 74 9.00 -16.45 7.24
C VAL A 74 7.59 -16.02 6.85
N PHE A 75 6.61 -16.88 7.13
CA PHE A 75 5.19 -16.55 7.03
C PHE A 75 4.59 -16.29 8.41
N ILE A 76 3.80 -15.24 8.52
CA ILE A 76 3.02 -14.90 9.72
C ILE A 76 1.59 -14.58 9.28
N SER A 77 0.61 -15.18 9.96
CA SER A 77 -0.79 -14.78 9.84
C SER A 77 -1.28 -14.17 11.15
N ILE A 78 -2.10 -13.13 11.07
CA ILE A 78 -2.75 -12.47 12.20
C ILE A 78 -4.21 -12.18 11.89
N GLU A 79 -5.02 -12.10 12.94
CA GLU A 79 -6.45 -11.94 12.74
C GLU A 79 -6.84 -10.52 12.33
N THR A 80 -6.12 -9.50 12.81
CA THR A 80 -6.39 -8.09 12.46
C THR A 80 -5.14 -7.23 12.61
N LEU A 81 -5.03 -6.19 11.78
CA LEU A 81 -4.00 -5.15 11.89
C LEU A 81 -4.25 -4.13 13.01
N LYS A 82 -5.45 -4.15 13.63
CA LYS A 82 -5.88 -3.17 14.65
C LYS A 82 -5.75 -1.71 14.19
N GLY A 83 -5.86 -1.45 12.89
CA GLY A 83 -5.75 -0.12 12.30
C GLY A 83 -4.34 0.27 11.82
N GLU A 84 -3.34 -0.58 12.02
CA GLU A 84 -1.98 -0.33 11.50
C GLU A 84 -1.86 -0.66 10.01
N ASN A 85 -0.95 0.05 9.31
CA ASN A 85 -0.62 -0.26 7.93
C ASN A 85 0.24 -1.53 7.86
N ILE A 86 -0.20 -2.54 7.11
CA ILE A 86 0.50 -3.83 6.97
C ILE A 86 1.92 -3.69 6.38
N GLY A 87 2.14 -2.71 5.49
CA GLY A 87 3.44 -2.41 4.89
C GLY A 87 4.40 -1.71 5.83
N LEU A 88 3.92 -1.16 6.95
CA LEU A 88 4.77 -0.70 8.06
C LEU A 88 4.96 -1.81 9.11
N LEU A 89 3.89 -2.56 9.40
CA LEU A 89 3.91 -3.64 10.38
C LEU A 89 4.85 -4.77 9.97
N ALA A 90 4.81 -5.22 8.71
CA ALA A 90 5.62 -6.33 8.23
C ALA A 90 7.14 -6.09 8.37
N PRO A 91 7.74 -5.01 7.83
CA PRO A 91 9.17 -4.75 8.02
C PRO A 91 9.52 -4.49 9.49
N ARG A 92 8.65 -3.81 10.26
CA ARG A 92 8.84 -3.60 11.70
C ARG A 92 8.91 -4.93 12.46
N TRP A 93 8.04 -5.88 12.11
CA TRP A 93 8.03 -7.21 12.69
C TRP A 93 9.28 -8.00 12.30
N ALA A 94 9.66 -7.97 11.03
CA ALA A 94 10.88 -8.63 10.57
C ALA A 94 12.14 -8.11 11.28
N HIS A 95 12.25 -6.80 11.47
CA HIS A 95 13.34 -6.19 12.22
C HIS A 95 13.28 -6.56 13.71
N THR A 96 12.09 -6.49 14.35
CA THR A 96 11.91 -6.86 15.77
C THR A 96 12.31 -8.32 16.03
N TRP A 97 12.06 -9.20 15.07
CA TRP A 97 12.41 -10.60 15.17
C TRP A 97 13.80 -10.92 14.63
N GLY A 98 14.51 -9.99 13.99
CA GLY A 98 15.78 -10.26 13.33
C GLY A 98 15.66 -11.39 12.31
N ILE A 99 14.69 -11.28 11.40
CA ILE A 99 14.48 -12.24 10.31
C ILE A 99 15.54 -12.00 9.24
N GLY A 100 16.27 -13.04 8.86
CA GLY A 100 17.47 -12.95 8.04
C GLY A 100 18.75 -12.99 8.89
N GLN A 101 19.89 -13.15 8.22
CA GLN A 101 21.18 -13.11 8.89
C GLN A 101 21.57 -11.65 9.16
N ALA A 102 22.06 -11.36 10.38
CA ALA A 102 22.34 -9.99 10.86
C ALA A 102 23.33 -9.17 10.00
N GLN A 103 24.11 -9.83 9.13
CA GLN A 103 25.07 -9.20 8.22
C GLN A 103 24.63 -9.23 6.76
N GLU A 104 23.71 -10.12 6.38
CA GLU A 104 23.37 -10.37 4.98
C GLU A 104 21.97 -9.87 4.61
N ASP A 105 21.12 -9.51 5.58
CA ASP A 105 19.78 -8.93 5.35
C ASP A 105 18.92 -9.68 4.35
N ASN A 106 19.11 -11.00 4.32
CA ASN A 106 18.52 -11.92 3.37
C ASN A 106 17.22 -12.53 3.92
N GLY A 107 16.51 -11.78 4.74
CA GLY A 107 15.20 -12.16 5.28
C GLY A 107 14.07 -11.78 4.34
N VAL A 108 13.02 -12.58 4.28
CA VAL A 108 11.76 -12.24 3.61
C VAL A 108 10.61 -12.56 4.55
N ILE A 109 9.77 -11.59 4.86
CA ILE A 109 8.55 -11.81 5.65
C ILE A 109 7.32 -11.74 4.74
N LEU A 110 6.41 -12.69 4.91
CA LEU A 110 5.06 -12.67 4.37
C LEU A 110 4.09 -12.49 5.55
N LEU A 111 3.41 -11.35 5.61
CA LEU A 111 2.44 -11.05 6.67
C LEU A 111 1.02 -11.04 6.10
N LEU A 112 0.16 -11.91 6.62
CA LEU A 112 -1.26 -12.01 6.28
C LEU A 112 -2.11 -11.43 7.41
N ALA A 113 -3.01 -10.51 7.08
CA ALA A 113 -4.06 -10.02 7.97
C ALA A 113 -5.44 -10.47 7.46
N LYS A 114 -6.05 -11.43 8.17
CA LYS A 114 -7.24 -12.13 7.68
C LYS A 114 -8.48 -11.23 7.63
N LYS A 115 -8.75 -10.45 8.69
CA LYS A 115 -9.94 -9.58 8.76
C LYS A 115 -9.90 -8.48 7.71
N GLU A 116 -8.74 -7.86 7.49
CA GLU A 116 -8.55 -6.83 6.48
C GLU A 116 -8.37 -7.40 5.07
N ARG A 117 -8.25 -8.73 4.94
CA ARG A 117 -7.99 -9.45 3.69
C ARG A 117 -6.79 -8.89 2.96
N LYS A 118 -5.68 -8.71 3.68
CA LYS A 118 -4.42 -8.15 3.18
C LYS A 118 -3.25 -9.10 3.36
N ILE A 119 -2.36 -9.12 2.38
CA ILE A 119 -1.08 -9.83 2.42
C ILE A 119 0.01 -8.85 2.01
N TRP A 120 1.14 -8.89 2.69
CA TRP A 120 2.30 -8.07 2.39
C TRP A 120 3.57 -8.90 2.40
N ILE A 121 4.42 -8.71 1.40
CA ILE A 121 5.75 -9.31 1.31
C ILE A 121 6.76 -8.20 1.53
N SER A 122 7.60 -8.33 2.55
CA SER A 122 8.72 -7.43 2.79
C SER A 122 10.05 -8.17 2.61
N PRO A 123 10.80 -7.88 1.54
CA PRO A 123 12.18 -8.33 1.39
C PRO A 123 13.10 -7.51 2.32
N GLY A 124 14.19 -8.13 2.79
CA GLY A 124 15.31 -7.45 3.43
C GLY A 124 16.33 -6.97 2.40
N TYR A 125 17.23 -6.06 2.79
CA TYR A 125 18.15 -5.39 1.87
C TYR A 125 18.99 -6.35 1.01
N GLY A 126 19.41 -7.49 1.56
CA GLY A 126 20.29 -8.44 0.85
C GLY A 126 19.62 -9.22 -0.27
N VAL A 127 18.30 -9.12 -0.40
CA VAL A 127 17.52 -9.80 -1.44
C VAL A 127 16.66 -8.85 -2.28
N GLU A 128 16.68 -7.55 -1.99
CA GLU A 128 15.91 -6.53 -2.73
C GLU A 128 16.33 -6.41 -4.20
N ASP A 129 17.60 -6.71 -4.53
CA ASP A 129 18.11 -6.74 -5.90
C ASP A 129 17.36 -7.75 -6.79
N ARG A 130 16.90 -8.86 -6.19
CA ARG A 130 16.20 -9.96 -6.87
C ARG A 130 14.70 -9.98 -6.58
N LEU A 131 14.30 -9.47 -5.43
CA LEU A 131 12.92 -9.49 -4.93
C LEU A 131 12.40 -8.05 -4.74
N THR A 132 12.42 -7.27 -5.82
CA THR A 132 11.97 -5.86 -5.81
C THR A 132 10.48 -5.71 -5.47
N ALA A 133 10.05 -4.50 -5.10
CA ALA A 133 8.63 -4.15 -4.92
C ALA A 133 7.76 -4.50 -6.16
N GLY A 134 8.31 -4.37 -7.37
CA GLY A 134 7.62 -4.74 -8.61
C GLY A 134 7.36 -6.24 -8.69
N ILE A 135 8.38 -7.05 -8.39
CA ILE A 135 8.31 -8.52 -8.41
C ILE A 135 7.42 -9.04 -7.30
N THR A 136 7.60 -8.57 -6.06
CA THR A 136 6.74 -8.96 -4.93
C THR A 136 5.28 -8.60 -5.19
N GLY A 137 5.01 -7.43 -5.77
CA GLY A 137 3.66 -7.03 -6.15
C GLY A 137 3.07 -7.92 -7.23
N GLU A 138 3.88 -8.36 -8.20
CA GLU A 138 3.46 -9.34 -9.22
C GLU A 138 3.14 -10.70 -8.61
N ILE A 139 4.02 -11.21 -7.73
CA ILE A 139 3.80 -12.46 -7.00
C ILE A 139 2.47 -12.43 -6.23
N VAL A 140 2.23 -11.35 -5.49
CA VAL A 140 0.98 -11.19 -4.73
C VAL A 140 -0.23 -11.17 -5.66
N ARG A 141 -0.20 -10.39 -6.74
CA ARG A 141 -1.36 -10.24 -7.64
C ARG A 141 -1.67 -11.49 -8.46
N ASP A 142 -0.65 -12.19 -8.93
CA ASP A 142 -0.81 -13.20 -9.98
C ASP A 142 -0.84 -14.64 -9.43
N TYR A 143 -0.31 -14.86 -8.23
CA TYR A 143 -0.23 -16.18 -7.60
C TYR A 143 -0.99 -16.25 -6.26
N ILE A 144 -0.85 -15.26 -5.39
CA ILE A 144 -1.41 -15.32 -4.03
C ILE A 144 -2.90 -14.92 -4.00
N VAL A 145 -3.20 -13.69 -4.42
CA VAL A 145 -4.56 -13.11 -4.36
C VAL A 145 -5.61 -13.96 -5.10
N PRO A 146 -5.35 -14.54 -6.30
CA PRO A 146 -6.35 -15.35 -7.00
C PRO A 146 -6.81 -16.58 -6.21
N GLU A 147 -5.91 -17.23 -5.47
CA GLU A 147 -6.26 -18.39 -4.63
C GLU A 147 -6.92 -17.96 -3.32
N PHE A 148 -6.49 -16.84 -2.74
CA PHE A 148 -7.12 -16.29 -1.53
C PHE A 148 -8.57 -15.88 -1.78
N LYS A 149 -8.88 -15.36 -2.97
CA LYS A 149 -10.27 -15.08 -3.40
C LYS A 149 -11.15 -16.33 -3.44
N LYS A 150 -10.56 -17.50 -3.67
CA LYS A 150 -11.26 -18.81 -3.65
C LYS A 150 -11.33 -19.41 -2.24
N GLY A 151 -10.72 -18.76 -1.24
CA GLY A 151 -10.58 -19.28 0.13
C GLY A 151 -9.46 -20.32 0.28
N ASN A 152 -8.62 -20.53 -0.75
CA ASN A 152 -7.53 -21.50 -0.70
C ASN A 152 -6.21 -20.81 -0.29
N TYR A 153 -6.03 -20.59 1.00
CA TYR A 153 -4.86 -19.90 1.54
C TYR A 153 -3.56 -20.68 1.31
N TYR A 154 -3.57 -22.00 1.53
CA TYR A 154 -2.38 -22.81 1.33
C TYR A 154 -1.91 -22.76 -0.12
N ALA A 155 -2.79 -22.96 -1.11
CA ALA A 155 -2.38 -22.93 -2.51
C ALA A 155 -1.81 -21.57 -2.93
N GLY A 156 -2.38 -20.46 -2.44
CA GLY A 156 -1.85 -19.12 -2.69
C GLY A 156 -0.45 -18.93 -2.11
N LEU A 157 -0.23 -19.38 -0.86
CA LEU A 157 1.08 -19.30 -0.22
C LEU A 157 2.10 -20.23 -0.87
N ASP A 158 1.72 -21.45 -1.21
CA ASP A 158 2.57 -22.44 -1.86
C ASP A 158 3.11 -21.93 -3.20
N GLN A 159 2.21 -21.42 -4.05
CA GLN A 159 2.57 -20.82 -5.34
C GLN A 159 3.36 -19.51 -5.17
N GLY A 160 2.99 -18.69 -4.20
CA GLY A 160 3.69 -17.44 -3.89
C GLY A 160 5.13 -17.69 -3.45
N VAL A 161 5.35 -18.65 -2.54
CA VAL A 161 6.67 -19.05 -2.08
C VAL A 161 7.51 -19.63 -3.22
N ASP A 162 6.93 -20.47 -4.07
CA ASP A 162 7.64 -20.99 -5.25
C ASP A 162 8.08 -19.86 -6.20
N ALA A 163 7.24 -18.83 -6.37
CA ALA A 163 7.56 -17.66 -7.16
C ALA A 163 8.66 -16.80 -6.52
N ILE A 164 8.64 -16.62 -5.20
CA ILE A 164 9.70 -15.95 -4.42
C ILE A 164 11.02 -16.71 -4.61
N ILE A 165 11.02 -18.03 -4.43
CA ILE A 165 12.21 -18.88 -4.60
C ILE A 165 12.77 -18.76 -6.03
N LYS A 166 11.90 -18.71 -7.05
CA LYS A 166 12.32 -18.48 -8.44
C LYS A 166 12.95 -17.09 -8.62
N ALA A 167 12.39 -16.05 -8.01
CA ALA A 167 12.93 -14.69 -8.07
C ALA A 167 14.30 -14.59 -7.43
N LEU A 168 14.47 -15.14 -6.23
CA LEU A 168 15.74 -15.17 -5.51
C LEU A 168 16.84 -15.96 -6.23
N LYS A 169 16.47 -16.94 -7.08
CA LYS A 169 17.37 -17.67 -7.98
C LYS A 169 17.67 -16.93 -9.28
N GLY A 170 17.12 -15.73 -9.50
CA GLY A 170 17.23 -14.98 -10.76
C GLY A 170 16.45 -15.60 -11.93
N LYS A 171 15.52 -16.50 -11.65
CA LYS A 171 14.76 -17.28 -12.66
C LYS A 171 13.31 -16.82 -12.81
N PHE A 172 12.90 -15.78 -12.10
CA PHE A 172 11.54 -15.25 -12.22
C PHE A 172 11.40 -14.49 -13.54
N LYS A 173 10.73 -15.13 -14.50
CA LYS A 173 10.22 -14.47 -15.69
C LYS A 173 8.85 -13.95 -15.31
N GLY A 174 8.75 -12.66 -15.05
CA GLY A 174 7.47 -12.01 -14.87
C GLY A 174 6.69 -12.11 -16.17
N GLU A 175 5.92 -13.19 -16.32
CA GLU A 175 4.94 -13.28 -17.38
C GLU A 175 3.82 -12.37 -16.94
N ARG A 176 3.89 -11.10 -17.37
CA ARG A 176 2.72 -10.22 -17.35
C ARG A 176 1.60 -10.99 -18.03
N LYS A 177 0.76 -11.66 -17.25
CA LYS A 177 -0.52 -12.14 -17.75
C LYS A 177 -1.17 -10.88 -18.25
N LYS A 178 -1.29 -10.75 -19.58
CA LYS A 178 -2.10 -9.70 -20.17
C LYS A 178 -3.42 -9.86 -19.48
N LYS A 179 -3.72 -8.95 -18.56
CA LYS A 179 -5.05 -8.74 -18.08
C LYS A 179 -5.79 -8.45 -19.37
N ASP A 180 -6.57 -9.41 -19.85
CA ASP A 180 -7.61 -9.12 -20.80
C ASP A 180 -8.51 -8.15 -20.05
N ASN A 181 -8.14 -6.87 -20.16
CA ASN A 181 -9.06 -5.78 -20.03
C ASN A 181 -9.99 -5.99 -21.23
N GLY A 182 -10.90 -6.97 -21.11
CA GLY A 182 -12.21 -6.80 -21.67
C GLY A 182 -12.67 -5.49 -21.08
N ALA A 183 -12.43 -4.41 -21.82
CA ALA A 183 -13.08 -3.15 -21.55
C ALA A 183 -14.54 -3.54 -21.36
N ASP A 184 -15.13 -3.13 -20.25
CA ASP A 184 -16.53 -3.42 -19.97
C ASP A 184 -17.33 -2.64 -21.03
N ILE A 185 -17.46 -3.24 -22.22
CA ILE A 185 -17.98 -2.58 -23.42
C ILE A 185 -19.42 -2.20 -23.11
N GLU A 186 -20.11 -2.99 -22.29
CA GLU A 186 -21.42 -2.69 -21.74
C GLU A 186 -21.42 -1.40 -20.90
N GLY A 187 -20.46 -1.25 -19.98
CA GLY A 187 -20.31 -0.02 -19.18
C GLY A 187 -19.98 1.23 -20.02
N VAL A 188 -19.11 1.09 -21.02
CA VAL A 188 -18.75 2.18 -21.95
C VAL A 188 -19.93 2.54 -22.86
N LEU A 189 -20.67 1.55 -23.38
CA LEU A 189 -21.87 1.76 -24.19
C LEU A 189 -23.00 2.40 -23.39
N LEU A 190 -23.22 1.99 -22.13
CA LEU A 190 -24.17 2.62 -21.22
C LEU A 190 -23.80 4.08 -20.92
N PHE A 191 -22.52 4.37 -20.72
CA PHE A 191 -22.03 5.73 -20.48
C PHE A 191 -22.21 6.63 -21.72
N ILE A 192 -21.87 6.13 -22.92
CA ILE A 192 -22.09 6.83 -24.19
C ILE A 192 -23.59 7.07 -24.43
N PHE A 193 -24.43 6.05 -24.18
CA PHE A 193 -25.88 6.15 -24.30
C PHE A 193 -26.47 7.22 -23.36
N LEU A 194 -25.99 7.28 -22.11
CA LEU A 194 -26.42 8.27 -21.13
C LEU A 194 -26.02 9.71 -21.54
N ILE A 195 -24.81 9.89 -22.09
CA ILE A 195 -24.38 11.18 -22.65
C ILE A 195 -25.27 11.62 -23.82
N ILE A 196 -25.62 10.71 -24.72
CA ILE A 196 -26.50 11.01 -25.86
C ILE A 196 -27.90 11.42 -25.38
N ILE A 197 -28.46 10.73 -24.38
CA ILE A 197 -29.75 11.11 -23.78
C ILE A 197 -29.69 12.52 -23.17
N ILE A 198 -28.63 12.82 -22.41
CA ILE A 198 -28.45 14.13 -21.80
C ILE A 198 -28.34 15.23 -22.87
N LEU A 199 -27.58 14.99 -23.94
CA LEU A 199 -27.48 15.92 -25.06
C LEU A 199 -28.84 16.13 -25.73
N ILE A 200 -29.61 15.07 -25.99
CA ILE A 200 -30.95 15.18 -26.58
C ILE A 200 -31.89 15.99 -25.68
N ILE A 201 -31.83 15.82 -24.35
CA ILE A 201 -32.63 16.60 -23.41
C ILE A 201 -32.24 18.10 -23.45
N ILE A 202 -30.94 18.39 -23.49
CA ILE A 202 -30.43 19.77 -23.59
C ILE A 202 -30.84 20.42 -24.93
N PHE A 203 -30.73 19.68 -26.04
CA PHE A 203 -31.08 20.19 -27.37
C PHE A 203 -32.60 20.30 -27.59
N LYS A 204 -33.41 19.43 -26.99
CA LYS A 204 -34.88 19.53 -27.04
C LYS A 204 -35.44 20.67 -26.20
N ASN A 205 -34.66 21.23 -25.26
CA ASN A 205 -35.09 22.36 -24.44
C ASN A 205 -34.73 23.74 -25.03
N LYS A 206 -34.13 23.80 -26.23
CA LYS A 206 -33.80 25.05 -26.92
C LYS A 206 -34.79 25.34 -28.04
N GLY A 207 -36.07 25.41 -27.67
CA GLY A 207 -37.18 25.58 -28.60
C GLY A 207 -38.31 26.43 -28.06
N ASN A 208 -38.03 27.53 -27.35
CA ASN A 208 -38.90 28.72 -27.33
C ASN A 208 -38.22 29.88 -26.58
N GLY A 209 -38.05 31.04 -27.20
CA GLY A 209 -37.50 32.21 -26.50
C GLY A 209 -36.87 33.25 -27.40
N ASN A 210 -37.72 33.93 -28.17
CA ASN A 210 -37.40 35.15 -28.89
C ASN A 210 -37.03 36.25 -27.85
N ASN A 211 -35.76 36.65 -27.73
CA ASN A 211 -35.41 38.04 -27.43
C ASN A 211 -33.92 38.37 -27.58
N ARG A 212 -33.73 39.59 -28.06
CA ARG A 212 -32.51 40.34 -28.33
C ARG A 212 -31.62 40.50 -27.09
N GLY A 213 -30.30 40.55 -27.30
CA GLY A 213 -29.34 41.10 -26.33
C GLY A 213 -27.95 40.50 -26.50
N GLY A 214 -26.98 41.32 -26.91
CA GLY A 214 -25.63 40.91 -27.28
C GLY A 214 -24.76 40.42 -26.11
N GLY A 215 -23.65 39.80 -26.49
CA GLY A 215 -22.57 39.39 -25.58
C GLY A 215 -21.70 38.33 -26.26
N GLY A 216 -20.51 38.73 -26.70
CA GLY A 216 -19.62 37.96 -27.57
C GLY A 216 -19.29 36.56 -27.04
N GLY A 217 -19.43 35.58 -27.92
CA GLY A 217 -18.84 34.25 -27.78
C GLY A 217 -17.72 34.10 -28.80
N LEU A 218 -16.57 33.62 -28.34
CA LEU A 218 -15.40 33.35 -29.17
C LEU A 218 -15.74 32.26 -30.20
N ASP A 219 -15.42 32.52 -31.47
CA ASP A 219 -15.65 31.55 -32.55
C ASP A 219 -14.70 30.35 -32.42
N LEU A 220 -15.02 29.22 -33.05
CA LEU A 220 -14.16 28.03 -33.06
C LEU A 220 -12.72 28.34 -33.55
N VAL A 221 -12.57 29.36 -34.39
CA VAL A 221 -11.26 29.89 -34.84
C VAL A 221 -10.49 30.58 -33.71
N ASP A 222 -11.17 31.31 -32.81
CA ASP A 222 -10.54 31.94 -31.64
C ASP A 222 -10.07 30.90 -30.63
N ILE A 223 -10.83 29.82 -30.45
CA ILE A 223 -10.46 28.69 -29.57
C ILE A 223 -9.23 27.95 -30.11
N ILE A 224 -9.13 27.78 -31.44
CA ILE A 224 -7.98 27.16 -32.11
C ILE A 224 -6.74 28.06 -32.09
N ILE A 225 -6.92 29.38 -32.14
CA ILE A 225 -5.83 30.37 -32.05
C ILE A 225 -5.35 30.51 -30.59
N LEU A 226 -6.25 30.55 -29.60
CA LEU A 226 -5.88 30.56 -28.18
C LEU A 226 -5.13 29.29 -27.76
N SER A 227 -5.47 28.14 -28.34
CA SER A 227 -4.81 26.87 -28.02
C SER A 227 -3.40 26.73 -28.61
N ARG A 228 -2.95 27.66 -29.47
CA ARG A 228 -1.56 27.73 -29.95
C ARG A 228 -0.70 28.81 -29.28
N MET A 229 -1.27 29.63 -28.40
CA MET A 229 -0.57 30.76 -27.76
C MET A 229 -0.36 30.58 -26.23
N GLY A 230 -0.23 29.33 -25.76
CA GLY A 230 -0.05 29.02 -24.33
C GLY A 230 1.15 28.13 -24.01
N ARG A 231 2.12 27.99 -24.93
CA ARG A 231 3.33 27.17 -24.72
C ARG A 231 4.54 28.07 -24.43
N GLY A 232 4.70 28.47 -23.16
CA GLY A 232 5.82 29.28 -22.72
C GLY A 232 5.94 29.37 -21.20
N GLY A 233 6.79 28.51 -20.63
CA GLY A 233 7.57 28.69 -19.40
C GLY A 233 6.91 29.27 -18.14
N SER A 234 6.77 28.42 -17.11
CA SER A 234 6.91 28.92 -15.73
C SER A 234 7.84 27.99 -14.93
N SER A 235 8.90 28.62 -14.45
CA SER A 235 9.97 28.10 -13.63
C SER A 235 9.43 27.76 -12.24
N TRP A 236 9.60 26.51 -11.78
CA TRP A 236 9.46 26.19 -10.37
C TRP A 236 10.78 26.57 -9.68
N SER A 237 10.79 27.74 -9.06
CA SER A 237 11.69 28.05 -7.94
C SER A 237 10.88 27.92 -6.66
N SER A 238 11.34 27.09 -5.73
CA SER A 238 10.95 27.15 -4.33
C SER A 238 12.15 26.75 -3.49
N GLY A 239 12.99 27.75 -3.20
CA GLY A 239 13.89 27.72 -2.07
C GLY A 239 13.14 28.15 -0.80
N GLY A 240 13.37 27.43 0.28
CA GLY A 240 12.78 27.72 1.59
C GLY A 240 13.27 26.72 2.63
N SER A 241 14.52 26.94 3.04
CA SER A 241 15.17 26.33 4.22
C SER A 241 14.34 26.55 5.49
N TRP A 242 14.46 25.66 6.48
CA TRP A 242 14.77 25.93 7.90
C TRP A 242 15.19 24.59 8.55
N GLY A 243 16.45 24.53 9.01
CA GLY A 243 16.89 23.57 10.03
C GLY A 243 16.35 23.98 11.40
N ASP A 244 16.73 23.37 12.52
CA ASP A 244 17.57 22.23 12.85
C ASP A 244 17.10 21.80 14.26
N ASP A 245 17.68 20.71 14.77
CA ASP A 245 17.74 20.28 16.18
C ASP A 245 16.77 19.18 16.65
N GLY A 246 17.38 18.04 16.95
CA GLY A 246 16.76 16.98 17.72
C GLY A 246 17.44 15.64 17.51
N GLY A 247 18.73 15.55 17.83
CA GLY A 247 19.52 14.33 17.70
C GLY A 247 18.92 13.16 18.49
N PHE A 248 18.89 12.00 17.84
CA PHE A 248 18.87 10.71 18.52
C PHE A 248 20.13 9.95 18.11
N GLY A 249 21.12 10.01 19.00
CA GLY A 249 22.16 9.01 19.07
C GLY A 249 21.58 7.73 19.67
N GLY A 250 21.89 6.61 19.04
CA GLY A 250 21.52 5.27 19.51
C GLY A 250 21.77 4.28 18.39
N GLY A 251 22.95 3.66 18.41
CA GLY A 251 23.34 2.67 17.42
C GLY A 251 22.39 1.46 17.44
N PHE A 252 21.83 1.15 16.29
CA PHE A 252 21.19 -0.14 16.01
C PHE A 252 22.08 -0.85 15.01
N GLY A 253 23.01 -1.64 15.53
CA GLY A 253 23.71 -2.65 14.76
C GLY A 253 22.79 -3.84 14.56
N GLY A 254 22.64 -4.27 13.31
CA GLY A 254 21.99 -5.52 12.95
C GLY A 254 20.83 -5.33 11.97
N GLY A 255 21.17 -5.36 10.69
CA GLY A 255 20.31 -5.72 9.57
C GLY A 255 19.00 -4.99 9.29
N GLY A 256 18.82 -4.53 8.05
CA GLY A 256 17.72 -3.65 7.66
C GLY A 256 16.66 -4.23 6.72
N PHE A 257 15.45 -3.69 6.85
CA PHE A 257 14.34 -3.81 5.89
C PHE A 257 13.96 -2.37 5.47
N SER A 258 13.98 -2.05 4.17
CA SER A 258 13.83 -0.67 3.67
C SER A 258 12.40 -0.14 3.63
N GLY A 259 11.41 -1.00 3.91
CA GLY A 259 10.01 -0.73 3.57
C GLY A 259 9.67 -0.99 2.10
N GLY A 260 10.62 -1.45 1.27
CA GLY A 260 10.47 -1.75 -0.16
C GLY A 260 9.67 -3.00 -0.53
N GLY A 261 8.64 -3.33 0.25
CA GLY A 261 7.75 -4.45 0.00
C GLY A 261 6.57 -4.12 -0.93
N ALA A 262 5.76 -5.13 -1.21
CA ALA A 262 4.47 -4.95 -1.86
C ALA A 262 3.43 -5.93 -1.31
N GLY A 263 2.18 -5.54 -1.41
CA GLY A 263 1.06 -6.33 -0.92
C GLY A 263 -0.19 -6.13 -1.75
N GLY A 264 -1.24 -6.83 -1.35
CA GLY A 264 -2.48 -6.86 -2.09
C GLY A 264 -3.65 -7.24 -1.19
N ASP A 265 -4.82 -6.80 -1.62
CA ASP A 265 -6.09 -7.08 -0.97
C ASP A 265 -6.84 -8.12 -1.82
N TRP A 266 -7.65 -8.99 -1.18
CA TRP A 266 -8.49 -9.97 -1.89
C TRP A 266 -9.96 -9.90 -1.50
#